data_AF-A0A2S8Q1R9-F1
#
_entry.id   AF-A0A2S8Q1R9-F1
#
_cell.length_a   1.000
_cell.length_b   1.000
_cell.length_c   1.000
_cell.angle_alpha   90.00
_cell.angle_beta   90.00
_cell.angle_gamma   90.00
#
_symmetry.space_group_name_H-M   'P 1'
#
loop_
_entity.id
_entity.type
_entity.pdbx_description
1 polymer ?
#
loop_
_entity_poly.entity_id
_entity_poly.type
_entity_poly.pdbx_seq_one_letter_code
_entity_poly.pdbx_strand_id
1 'polypeptide(L)'
;MPNNKASKNSIDEAMSQVEELHGIKIPPPYIARIKDWSQDPYGGGYHAWHAGIHVNEVMPYMRRPICDESIHIIGEAYSSQQGWTEGAFCVTENLLQEWFHLNRPCWLADDYYLGW
;
A
#
# COMPACT_ATOMS: atom_id res chain seq x y z
N MET A 1 15.13 4.45 -1.98
CA MET A 1 15.63 3.80 -3.21
C MET A 1 15.92 2.33 -2.90
N PRO A 2 15.68 1.37 -3.82
CA PRO A 2 16.13 -0.01 -3.68
C PRO A 2 17.66 -0.03 -3.62
N ASN A 3 18.23 0.07 -2.42
CA ASN A 3 19.64 0.44 -2.28
C ASN A 3 20.61 -0.73 -2.50
N ASN A 4 20.10 -1.95 -2.65
CA ASN A 4 20.95 -3.13 -2.74
C ASN A 4 21.04 -3.62 -4.18
N LYS A 5 22.28 -3.71 -4.67
CA LYS A 5 22.61 -4.46 -5.88
C LYS A 5 22.17 -5.91 -5.68
N ALA A 6 21.45 -6.46 -6.65
CA ALA A 6 21.03 -7.86 -6.60
C ALA A 6 22.25 -8.79 -6.57
N SER A 7 22.17 -9.89 -5.83
CA SER A 7 23.23 -10.89 -5.79
C SER A 7 23.33 -11.60 -7.15
N LYS A 8 24.52 -12.10 -7.50
CA LYS A 8 24.72 -12.85 -8.75
C LYS A 8 23.76 -14.04 -8.83
N ASN A 9 23.65 -14.83 -7.75
CA ASN A 9 22.77 -16.00 -7.72
C ASN A 9 21.30 -15.63 -7.94
N SER A 10 20.83 -14.52 -7.35
CA SER A 10 19.45 -14.04 -7.56
C SER A 10 19.20 -13.60 -9.01
N ILE A 11 20.21 -13.00 -9.65
CA ILE A 11 20.14 -12.60 -11.06
C ILE A 11 20.11 -13.85 -11.93
N ASP A 12 21.04 -14.78 -11.74
CA ASP A 12 21.17 -16.00 -12.54
C ASP A 12 19.88 -16.83 -12.48
N GLU A 13 19.28 -16.98 -11.29
CA GLU A 13 18.01 -17.69 -11.09
C GLU A 13 16.83 -16.95 -11.74
N ALA A 14 16.69 -15.64 -11.53
CA ALA A 14 15.62 -14.86 -12.15
C ALA A 14 15.69 -14.91 -13.68
N MET A 15 16.91 -14.84 -14.24
CA MET A 15 17.14 -14.99 -15.68
C MET A 15 16.75 -16.38 -16.17
N SER A 16 17.11 -17.45 -15.44
CA SER A 16 16.71 -18.82 -15.77
C SER A 16 15.19 -18.98 -15.83
N GLN A 17 14.46 -18.43 -14.85
CA GLN A 17 12.99 -18.51 -14.80
C GLN A 17 12.32 -17.74 -15.96
N VAL A 18 12.87 -16.59 -16.34
CA VAL A 18 12.36 -15.82 -17.49
C VAL A 18 12.63 -16.57 -18.81
N GLU A 19 13.82 -17.15 -18.97
CA GLU A 19 14.14 -17.98 -20.15
C GLU A 19 13.24 -19.22 -20.25
N GLU A 20 12.97 -19.88 -19.13
CA GLU A 20 12.06 -21.03 -19.05
C GLU A 20 10.63 -20.63 -19.42
N LEU A 21 10.10 -19.56 -18.84
CA LEU A 21 8.74 -19.07 -19.11
C LEU A 21 8.52 -18.74 -20.59
N HIS A 22 9.55 -18.20 -21.26
CA HIS A 22 9.45 -17.74 -22.64
C HIS A 22 10.03 -18.71 -23.68
N GLY A 23 10.76 -19.75 -23.27
CA GLY A 23 11.39 -20.73 -24.15
C GLY A 23 12.52 -20.18 -25.04
N ILE A 24 13.09 -19.03 -24.67
CA ILE A 24 14.13 -18.34 -25.45
C ILE A 24 15.28 -17.92 -24.55
N LYS A 25 16.47 -17.78 -25.12
CA LYS A 25 17.62 -17.17 -24.44
C LYS A 25 17.52 -15.65 -24.45
N ILE A 26 17.83 -15.01 -23.33
CA ILE A 26 17.79 -13.55 -23.18
C ILE A 26 19.15 -13.00 -22.74
N PRO A 27 19.52 -11.78 -23.16
CA PRO A 27 20.80 -11.20 -22.80
C PRO A 27 20.85 -10.84 -21.29
N PRO A 28 22.04 -10.81 -20.68
CA PRO A 28 22.19 -10.41 -19.28
C PRO A 28 21.71 -8.96 -19.06
N PRO A 29 21.13 -8.63 -17.88
CA PRO A 29 20.62 -7.31 -17.61
C PRO A 29 21.75 -6.30 -17.42
N TYR A 30 21.55 -5.06 -17.88
CA TYR A 30 22.50 -3.96 -17.66
C TYR A 30 22.62 -3.61 -16.17
N ILE A 31 21.49 -3.57 -15.47
CA ILE A 31 21.39 -3.29 -14.03
C ILE A 31 20.33 -4.20 -13.41
N ALA A 32 20.63 -4.75 -12.24
CA ALA A 32 19.66 -5.44 -11.40
C ALA A 32 19.67 -4.87 -9.97
N ARG A 33 18.48 -4.68 -9.40
CA ARG A 33 18.22 -4.21 -8.04
C ARG A 33 17.08 -5.01 -7.44
N ILE A 34 17.13 -5.24 -6.13
CA ILE A 34 16.07 -5.92 -5.40
C ILE A 34 15.62 -4.97 -4.28
N LYS A 35 14.29 -4.89 -4.11
CA LYS A 35 13.67 -4.29 -2.94
C LYS A 35 12.92 -5.40 -2.22
N ASP A 36 13.40 -5.74 -1.04
CA ASP A 36 12.64 -6.54 -0.09
C ASP A 36 11.89 -5.58 0.85
N TRP A 37 10.56 -5.66 0.84
CA TRP A 37 9.69 -4.85 1.69
C TRP A 37 9.43 -5.48 3.06
N SER A 38 9.80 -6.75 3.26
CA SER A 38 9.63 -7.44 4.54
C SER A 38 10.66 -7.03 5.60
N GLN A 39 11.75 -6.39 5.18
CA GLN A 39 12.81 -5.95 6.08
C GLN A 39 12.44 -4.67 6.84
N ASP A 40 13.01 -4.51 8.02
CA ASP A 40 12.98 -3.27 8.80
C ASP A 40 13.52 -2.08 7.96
N PRO A 41 12.89 -0.89 7.98
CA PRO A 41 11.78 -0.45 8.84
C PRO A 41 10.36 -0.69 8.29
N TYR A 42 10.20 -1.48 7.23
CA TYR A 42 8.91 -1.59 6.53
C TYR A 42 8.05 -2.75 7.01
N GLY A 43 8.63 -3.96 7.17
CA GLY A 43 7.92 -5.13 7.70
C GLY A 43 6.85 -5.74 6.79
N GLY A 44 6.61 -5.18 5.60
CA GLY A 44 5.62 -5.64 4.63
C GLY A 44 5.50 -4.70 3.41
N GLY A 45 4.97 -5.22 2.30
CA GLY A 45 4.72 -4.44 1.08
C GLY A 45 3.35 -3.75 1.04
N TYR A 46 2.36 -4.32 1.74
CA TYR A 46 0.99 -3.83 1.88
C TYR A 46 0.30 -4.60 3.03
N HIS A 47 -0.94 -4.23 3.36
CA HIS A 47 -1.72 -4.88 4.41
C HIS A 47 -2.93 -5.61 3.84
N ALA A 48 -3.49 -6.56 4.59
CA ALA A 48 -4.76 -7.18 4.26
C ALA A 48 -5.59 -7.36 5.53
N TRP A 49 -6.90 -7.17 5.44
CA TRP A 49 -7.79 -7.43 6.57
C TRP A 49 -7.74 -8.89 6.99
N HIS A 50 -7.58 -9.12 8.29
CA HIS A 50 -7.73 -10.45 8.85
C HIS A 50 -9.20 -10.91 8.80
N ALA A 51 -9.43 -12.21 8.68
CA ALA A 51 -10.78 -12.76 8.66
C ALA A 51 -11.53 -12.42 9.97
N GLY A 52 -12.82 -12.10 9.85
CA GLY A 52 -13.67 -11.77 11.00
C GLY A 52 -13.56 -10.32 11.50
N ILE A 53 -12.77 -9.46 10.85
CA ILE A 53 -12.73 -8.04 11.19
C ILE A 53 -13.96 -7.31 10.63
N HIS A 54 -14.65 -6.58 11.50
CA HIS A 54 -15.73 -5.66 11.15
C HIS A 54 -15.14 -4.34 10.64
N VAL A 55 -14.78 -4.31 9.35
CA VAL A 55 -14.05 -3.17 8.74
C VAL A 55 -14.80 -1.84 8.86
N ASN A 56 -16.13 -1.87 8.87
CA ASN A 56 -16.99 -0.70 9.04
C ASN A 56 -16.89 -0.07 10.44
N GLU A 57 -16.43 -0.81 11.44
CA GLU A 57 -16.18 -0.31 12.80
C GLU A 57 -14.71 0.08 12.97
N VAL A 58 -13.79 -0.74 12.43
CA VAL A 58 -12.35 -0.54 12.61
C VAL A 58 -11.82 0.64 11.79
N MET A 59 -12.31 0.86 10.57
CA MET A 59 -11.80 1.94 9.72
C MET A 59 -12.01 3.34 10.32
N PRO A 60 -13.22 3.73 10.78
CA PRO A 60 -13.42 5.01 11.47
C PRO A 60 -12.64 5.10 12.78
N TYR A 61 -12.62 4.03 13.56
CA TYR A 61 -11.87 3.97 14.82
C TYR A 61 -10.38 4.25 14.60
N MET A 62 -9.77 3.62 13.59
CA MET A 62 -8.35 3.81 13.32
C MET A 62 -8.01 5.23 12.85
N ARG A 63 -8.90 5.95 12.16
CA ARG A 63 -8.64 7.35 11.79
C ARG A 63 -8.41 8.26 12.99
N ARG A 64 -9.03 7.96 14.14
CA ARG A 64 -8.90 8.72 15.38
C ARG A 64 -9.12 7.83 16.61
N PRO A 65 -8.11 7.04 17.01
CA PRO A 65 -8.27 6.07 18.10
C PRO A 65 -8.24 6.71 19.49
N ILE A 66 -7.71 7.93 19.61
CA ILE A 66 -7.60 8.68 20.87
C ILE A 66 -8.44 9.96 20.74
N CYS A 67 -9.62 9.96 21.36
CA CYS A 67 -10.67 10.95 21.13
C CYS A 67 -10.46 12.31 21.83
N ASP A 68 -9.45 12.44 22.67
CA ASP A 68 -9.06 13.67 23.36
C ASP A 68 -7.78 14.29 22.78
N GLU A 69 -7.16 13.63 21.81
CA GLU A 69 -5.94 14.08 21.15
C GLU A 69 -6.20 14.48 19.69
N SER A 70 -5.28 15.28 19.14
CA SER A 70 -5.23 15.63 17.71
C SER A 70 -4.24 14.74 16.96
N ILE A 71 -4.35 13.42 17.20
CA ILE A 71 -3.53 12.39 16.57
C ILE A 71 -4.42 11.56 15.66
N HIS A 72 -4.03 11.47 14.39
CA HIS A 72 -4.79 10.78 13.36
C HIS A 72 -3.92 9.75 12.65
N ILE A 73 -4.50 8.60 12.31
CA ILE A 73 -3.82 7.56 11.53
C ILE A 73 -4.46 7.52 10.15
N ILE A 74 -3.65 7.78 9.14
CA ILE A 74 -4.04 7.69 7.72
C ILE A 74 -3.08 6.74 7.01
N GLY A 75 -3.50 6.28 5.85
CA GLY A 75 -2.70 5.40 5.01
C GLY A 75 -3.52 4.23 4.48
N GLU A 76 -2.85 3.35 3.77
CA GLU A 76 -3.47 2.24 3.07
C GLU A 76 -3.92 1.11 4.02
N ALA A 77 -3.24 0.94 5.15
CA ALA A 77 -3.33 -0.25 6.00
C ALA A 77 -4.76 -0.57 6.48
N TYR A 78 -5.52 0.47 6.83
CA TYR A 78 -6.89 0.40 7.34
C TYR A 78 -7.87 1.02 6.33
N SER A 79 -7.67 0.73 5.04
CA SER A 79 -8.53 1.21 3.96
C SER A 79 -9.42 0.10 3.37
N SER A 80 -10.38 0.49 2.54
CA SER A 80 -11.16 -0.42 1.70
C SER A 80 -10.41 -0.90 0.45
N GLN A 81 -9.29 -0.27 0.11
CA GLN A 81 -8.51 -0.52 -1.11
C GLN A 81 -7.04 -0.80 -0.76
N GLN A 82 -6.86 -1.82 0.08
CA GLN A 82 -5.54 -2.30 0.47
C GLN A 82 -4.70 -2.74 -0.74
N GLY A 83 -3.39 -2.49 -0.70
CA GLY A 83 -2.44 -2.67 -1.79
C GLY A 83 -2.37 -1.51 -2.79
N TRP A 84 -3.25 -0.50 -2.66
CA TRP A 84 -3.34 0.62 -3.60
C TRP A 84 -3.12 1.96 -2.91
N THR A 85 -2.49 2.90 -3.63
CA THR A 85 -2.37 4.30 -3.18
C THR A 85 -3.74 4.93 -2.94
N GLU A 86 -4.73 4.54 -3.73
CA GLU A 86 -6.11 5.03 -3.60
C GLU A 86 -6.70 4.79 -2.21
N GLY A 87 -6.39 3.66 -1.57
CA GLY A 87 -6.81 3.38 -0.20
C GLY A 87 -6.30 4.42 0.81
N ALA A 88 -5.05 4.86 0.66
CA ALA A 88 -4.47 5.91 1.49
C ALA A 88 -5.14 7.27 1.26
N PHE A 89 -5.45 7.61 0.00
CA PHE A 89 -6.17 8.84 -0.32
C PHE A 89 -7.59 8.83 0.23
N CYS A 90 -8.31 7.72 0.07
CA CYS A 90 -9.67 7.57 0.58
C CYS A 90 -9.74 7.76 2.11
N VAL A 91 -8.85 7.11 2.86
CA VAL A 91 -8.79 7.26 4.33
C VAL A 91 -8.44 8.70 4.73
N THR A 92 -7.54 9.34 3.99
CA THR A 92 -7.17 10.74 4.21
C THR A 92 -8.34 11.67 3.95
N GLU A 93 -9.07 11.46 2.85
CA GLU A 93 -10.23 12.27 2.47
C GLU A 93 -11.36 12.15 3.50
N ASN A 94 -11.64 10.95 4.01
CA ASN A 94 -12.58 10.77 5.12
C ASN A 94 -12.17 11.58 6.35
N LEU A 95 -10.89 11.55 6.75
CA LEU A 95 -10.39 12.35 7.87
C LEU A 95 -10.57 13.86 7.63
N LEU A 96 -10.25 14.34 6.43
CA LEU A 96 -10.36 15.76 6.08
C LEU A 96 -11.82 16.26 6.16
N GLN A 97 -12.78 15.44 5.71
CA GLN A 97 -14.20 15.78 5.77
C GLN A 97 -14.75 15.63 7.20
N GLU A 98 -14.48 14.52 7.89
CA GLU A 98 -15.05 14.19 9.19
C GLU A 98 -14.50 15.07 10.33
N TRP A 99 -13.19 15.31 10.34
CA TRP A 99 -12.51 15.95 11.46
C TRP A 99 -12.08 17.40 11.18
N PHE A 100 -11.58 17.66 9.98
CA PHE A 100 -11.16 19.02 9.60
C PHE A 100 -12.28 19.82 8.93
N HIS A 101 -13.45 19.21 8.72
CA HIS A 101 -14.63 19.84 8.13
C HIS A 101 -14.35 20.50 6.78
N LEU A 102 -13.42 19.94 6.00
CA LEU A 102 -13.16 20.39 4.65
C LEU A 102 -14.27 19.91 3.72
N ASN A 103 -14.60 20.74 2.74
CA ASN A 103 -15.57 20.36 1.72
C ASN A 103 -14.97 19.28 0.80
N ARG A 104 -15.82 18.35 0.37
CA ARG A 104 -15.48 17.38 -0.66
C ARG A 104 -14.91 18.12 -1.90
N PRO A 105 -13.77 17.67 -2.46
CA PRO A 105 -13.22 18.26 -3.65
C PRO A 105 -14.20 18.19 -4.83
N CYS A 106 -14.34 19.28 -5.59
CA CYS A 106 -15.30 19.37 -6.69
C CYS A 106 -15.03 18.40 -7.86
N TRP A 107 -13.82 17.84 -7.95
CA TRP A 107 -13.44 16.86 -8.95
C TRP A 107 -13.76 15.42 -8.53
N LEU A 108 -14.09 15.19 -7.27
CA LEU A 108 -14.41 13.88 -6.74
C LEU A 108 -15.92 13.67 -6.81
N ALA A 109 -16.37 12.66 -7.56
CA ALA A 109 -17.80 12.39 -7.73
C ALA A 109 -18.49 12.20 -6.36
N ASP A 110 -19.70 12.74 -6.21
CA ASP A 110 -20.43 12.72 -4.94
C ASP A 110 -20.76 11.31 -4.45
N ASP A 111 -20.89 10.36 -5.36
CA ASP A 111 -21.17 8.94 -5.10
C ASP A 111 -19.90 8.08 -5.00
N TYR A 112 -18.71 8.66 -5.11
CA TYR A 112 -17.46 7.90 -5.01
C TYR A 112 -17.25 7.37 -3.59
N TYR A 113 -17.15 6.05 -3.49
CA TYR A 113 -17.01 5.32 -2.24
C TYR A 113 -15.59 5.46 -1.65
N LEU A 114 -15.47 6.23 -0.57
CA LEU A 114 -14.22 6.46 0.16
C LEU A 114 -13.90 5.37 1.20
N GLY A 115 -14.70 4.31 1.27
CA GLY A 115 -14.63 3.39 2.40
C GLY A 115 -15.50 3.86 3.57
N TRP A 116 -15.44 3.07 4.64
CA TRP A 116 -16.12 3.33 5.90
C TRP A 116 -15.40 4.38 6.71
#